data_AF-A0A3C1X6P6-F1
#
_entry.id   AF-A0A3C1X6P6-F1
#
_cell.length_a   1.000
_cell.length_b   1.000
_cell.length_c   1.000
_cell.angle_alpha   90.00
_cell.angle_beta   90.00
_cell.angle_gamma   90.00
#
_symmetry.space_group_name_H-M   'P 1'
#
loop_
_entity.id
_entity.type
_entity.pdbx_description
1 polymer ?
#
loop_
_entity_poly.entity_id
_entity_poly.type
_entity_poly.pdbx_seq_one_letter_code
_entity_poly.pdbx_strand_id
1 'polypeptide(L)'
;LLSPSLTVLGSTWDLSLRIVAASLSIIVPCTCLSLMLSSLASESRYASFSWFAIWIFGELAWTTVSQAATVGDNVVISCLSLIRVFNDVTAWILDPELVVNDIQTRLVLLASISAVSLAVLYRRVSAPLQV
;
A
#
# COMPACT_ATOMS: atom_id res chain seq x y z
N LEU A 1 9.02 -23.31 -30.67
CA LEU A 1 8.79 -22.69 -32.00
C LEU A 1 8.57 -21.19 -31.79
N LEU A 2 9.67 -20.43 -31.70
CA LEU A 2 9.64 -18.98 -31.61
C LEU A 2 9.40 -18.44 -33.02
N SER A 3 8.13 -18.20 -33.37
CA SER A 3 7.85 -17.36 -34.55
C SER A 3 8.17 -15.91 -34.18
N PRO A 4 8.99 -15.18 -34.94
CA PRO A 4 9.26 -13.77 -34.71
C PRO A 4 8.06 -12.98 -35.23
N SER A 5 6.93 -13.07 -34.52
CA SER A 5 5.77 -12.23 -34.77
C SER A 5 5.79 -11.06 -33.81
N LEU A 6 5.71 -9.84 -34.34
CA LEU A 6 5.60 -8.61 -33.53
C LEU A 6 4.35 -8.62 -32.64
N THR A 7 3.39 -9.52 -32.89
CA THR A 7 2.24 -9.83 -32.02
C THR A 7 2.66 -10.21 -30.59
N VAL A 8 3.83 -10.84 -30.41
CA VAL A 8 4.37 -11.17 -29.08
C VAL A 8 4.69 -9.91 -28.27
N LEU A 9 5.11 -8.82 -28.94
CA LEU A 9 5.32 -7.54 -28.26
C LEU A 9 3.99 -6.98 -27.76
N GLY A 10 2.92 -7.09 -28.56
CA GLY A 10 1.56 -6.70 -28.15
C GLY A 10 1.04 -7.51 -26.98
N SER A 11 1.26 -8.84 -26.97
CA SER A 11 0.82 -9.71 -25.86
C SER A 11 1.63 -9.51 -24.58
N THR A 12 2.89 -9.08 -24.69
CA THR A 12 3.77 -8.86 -23.52
C THR A 12 3.62 -7.44 -22.94
N TRP A 13 3.13 -6.48 -23.74
CA TRP A 13 3.00 -5.08 -23.31
C TRP A 13 1.96 -4.88 -22.18
N ASP A 14 0.91 -5.70 -22.16
CA ASP A 14 -0.09 -5.70 -21.08
C ASP A 14 0.57 -5.97 -19.71
N LEU A 15 1.48 -6.94 -19.64
CA LEU A 15 2.19 -7.27 -18.42
C LEU A 15 3.07 -6.10 -17.93
N SER A 16 3.78 -5.44 -18.85
CA SER A 16 4.60 -4.26 -18.51
C SER A 16 3.76 -3.14 -17.90
N LEU A 17 2.57 -2.86 -18.45
CA LEU A 17 1.67 -1.85 -17.90
C LEU A 17 1.13 -2.25 -16.52
N ARG A 18 0.80 -3.53 -16.32
CA ARG A 18 0.36 -4.05 -15.01
C ARG A 18 1.47 -3.94 -13.97
N ILE A 19 2.72 -4.20 -14.33
CA ILE A 19 3.87 -4.02 -13.42
C ILE A 19 4.01 -2.55 -13.00
N VAL A 20 3.83 -1.61 -13.93
CA VAL A 20 3.84 -0.18 -13.60
C VAL A 20 2.68 0.16 -12.67
N ALA A 21 1.47 -0.31 -12.96
CA ALA A 21 0.31 -0.09 -12.10
C ALA A 21 0.49 -0.67 -10.69
N ALA A 22 0.99 -1.90 -10.58
CA ALA A 22 1.31 -2.54 -9.31
C ALA A 22 2.36 -1.74 -8.53
N SER A 23 3.41 -1.29 -9.21
CA SER A 23 4.45 -0.46 -8.60
C SER A 23 3.88 0.85 -8.07
N LEU A 24 3.04 1.54 -8.86
CA LEU A 24 2.38 2.77 -8.43
C LEU A 24 1.44 2.55 -7.24
N SER A 25 0.74 1.42 -7.20
CA SER A 25 -0.14 1.05 -6.09
C SER A 25 0.60 0.94 -4.76
N ILE A 26 1.90 0.63 -4.79
CA ILE A 26 2.78 0.63 -3.62
C ILE A 26 3.38 2.01 -3.40
N ILE A 27 4.05 2.56 -4.43
CA ILE A 27 4.86 3.78 -4.32
C ILE A 27 4.01 4.96 -3.82
N VAL A 28 2.83 5.19 -4.41
CA VAL A 28 2.01 6.38 -4.09
C VAL A 28 1.63 6.43 -2.60
N PRO A 29 0.91 5.43 -2.03
CA PRO A 29 0.56 5.45 -0.61
C PRO A 29 1.78 5.38 0.31
N CYS A 30 2.81 4.61 -0.06
CA CYS A 30 4.03 4.43 0.73
C CYS A 30 4.82 5.74 0.86
N THR A 31 4.98 6.48 -0.24
CA THR A 31 5.62 7.79 -0.25
C THR A 31 4.78 8.83 0.47
N CYS A 32 3.46 8.88 0.26
CA CYS A 32 2.59 9.82 0.98
C CYS A 32 2.67 9.60 2.50
N LEU A 33 2.62 8.34 2.94
CA LEU A 33 2.74 7.96 4.35
C LEU A 33 4.10 8.38 4.91
N SER A 34 5.20 8.07 4.19
CA SER A 34 6.55 8.43 4.60
C SER A 34 6.71 9.94 4.77
N LEU A 35 6.27 10.72 3.79
CA LEU A 35 6.30 12.18 3.84
C LEU A 35 5.45 12.75 4.98
N MET A 36 4.27 12.19 5.24
CA MET A 36 3.44 12.58 6.37
C MET A 36 4.19 12.36 7.69
N LEU A 37 4.76 11.17 7.91
CA LEU A 37 5.50 10.85 9.14
C LEU A 37 6.72 11.77 9.31
N SER A 38 7.46 12.03 8.23
CA SER A 38 8.56 13.00 8.23
C SER A 38 8.10 14.41 8.57
N SER A 39 6.90 14.83 8.13
CA SER A 39 6.36 16.16 8.43
C SER A 39 5.87 16.31 9.89
N LEU A 40 5.55 15.20 10.55
CA LEU A 40 5.04 15.19 11.93
C LEU A 40 6.15 15.08 12.97
N ALA A 41 7.27 14.46 12.63
CA ALA A 41 8.41 14.28 13.52
C ALA A 41 9.29 15.54 13.56
N SER A 42 9.64 15.99 14.77
CA SER A 42 10.61 17.08 14.97
C SER A 42 12.05 16.67 14.63
N GLU A 43 12.37 15.40 14.84
CA GLU A 43 13.69 14.83 14.57
C GLU A 43 13.57 13.62 13.64
N SER A 44 14.55 13.43 12.75
CA SER A 44 14.58 12.33 11.77
C SER A 44 14.52 10.95 12.43
N ARG A 45 15.07 10.80 13.64
CA ARG A 45 15.05 9.55 14.40
C ARG A 45 13.62 9.06 14.68
N TYR A 46 12.70 9.97 14.99
CA TYR A 46 11.32 9.64 15.32
C TYR A 46 10.50 9.32 14.07
N ALA A 47 10.78 9.96 12.94
CA ALA A 47 10.19 9.62 11.65
C ALA A 47 10.57 8.18 11.25
N SER A 48 11.87 7.85 11.31
CA SER A 48 12.36 6.50 11.01
C SER A 48 11.78 5.44 11.96
N PHE A 49 11.70 5.73 13.26
CA PHE A 49 11.05 4.82 14.20
C PHE A 49 9.58 4.58 13.85
N SER A 50 8.83 5.65 13.57
CA SER A 50 7.41 5.56 13.23
C SER A 50 7.15 4.78 11.95
N TRP A 51 8.04 4.91 10.96
CA TRP A 51 8.02 4.12 9.74
C TRP A 51 8.04 2.63 10.05
N PHE A 52 9.05 2.15 10.78
CA PHE A 52 9.16 0.73 11.13
C PHE A 52 8.04 0.27 12.07
N ALA A 53 7.62 1.12 13.01
CA ALA A 53 6.55 0.81 13.95
C ALA A 53 5.23 0.46 13.23
N ILE A 54 4.83 1.23 12.21
CA ILE A 54 3.60 0.96 11.45
C ILE A 54 3.62 -0.43 10.81
N TRP A 55 4.74 -0.80 10.19
CA TRP A 55 4.87 -2.10 9.52
C TRP A 55 4.92 -3.26 10.52
N ILE A 56 5.74 -3.14 11.55
CA ILE A 56 5.95 -4.20 12.54
C ILE A 56 4.69 -4.41 13.38
N PHE A 57 4.13 -3.34 13.95
CA PHE A 57 2.94 -3.46 14.78
C PHE A 57 1.69 -3.84 13.97
N GLY A 58 1.59 -3.42 12.71
CA GLY A 58 0.50 -3.85 11.83
C GLY A 58 0.50 -5.37 11.60
N GLU A 59 1.66 -5.95 11.26
CA GLU A 59 1.77 -7.40 11.07
C GLU A 59 1.60 -8.17 12.38
N LEU A 60 2.17 -7.67 13.49
CA LEU A 60 1.98 -8.30 14.81
C LEU A 60 0.51 -8.25 15.26
N ALA A 61 -0.19 -7.14 15.03
CA ALA A 61 -1.61 -7.02 15.35
C ALA A 61 -2.45 -8.02 14.55
N TRP A 62 -2.24 -8.12 13.24
CA TRP A 62 -2.90 -9.14 12.43
C TRP A 62 -2.56 -10.57 12.90
N THR A 63 -1.28 -10.86 13.17
CA THR A 63 -0.81 -12.19 13.56
C THR A 63 -1.38 -12.63 14.92
N THR A 64 -1.50 -11.71 15.87
CA THR A 64 -2.05 -11.99 17.19
C THR A 64 -3.56 -12.17 17.15
N VAL A 65 -4.27 -11.31 16.41
CA VAL A 65 -5.73 -11.41 16.27
C VAL A 65 -6.14 -12.65 15.48
N SER A 66 -5.45 -12.96 14.38
CA SER A 66 -5.74 -14.15 13.55
C SER A 66 -5.48 -15.47 14.26
N GLN A 67 -4.54 -15.51 15.23
CA GLN A 67 -4.30 -16.69 16.05
C GLN A 67 -5.23 -16.77 17.27
N ALA A 68 -5.52 -15.65 17.91
CA ALA A 68 -6.33 -15.61 19.12
C ALA A 68 -7.82 -15.79 18.84
N ALA A 69 -8.26 -15.31 17.68
CA ALA A 69 -9.64 -15.38 17.29
C ALA A 69 -9.80 -16.52 16.29
N THR A 70 -10.65 -17.51 16.58
CA THR A 70 -11.20 -18.44 15.57
C THR A 70 -12.14 -17.71 14.60
N VAL A 71 -11.78 -16.47 14.27
CA VAL A 71 -12.55 -15.57 13.43
C VAL A 71 -12.31 -16.03 12.01
N GLY A 72 -13.40 -16.39 11.33
CA GLY A 72 -13.40 -16.65 9.90
C GLY A 72 -12.83 -15.47 9.11
N ASP A 73 -12.61 -15.66 7.82
CA ASP A 73 -11.98 -14.67 6.94
C ASP A 73 -12.63 -13.29 7.11
N ASN A 74 -11.93 -12.36 7.78
CA ASN A 74 -12.43 -11.02 8.10
C ASN A 74 -11.49 -10.00 7.47
N VAL A 75 -11.99 -9.32 6.45
CA VAL A 75 -11.23 -8.31 5.70
C VAL A 75 -10.67 -7.20 6.58
N VAL A 76 -11.38 -6.79 7.63
CA VAL A 76 -10.94 -5.70 8.53
C VAL A 76 -9.71 -6.12 9.32
N ILE A 77 -9.67 -7.38 9.77
CA ILE A 77 -8.50 -7.92 10.47
C ILE A 77 -7.33 -7.97 9.49
N SER A 78 -7.54 -8.47 8.27
CA SER A 78 -6.50 -8.48 7.22
C SER A 78 -5.97 -7.09 6.88
N CYS A 79 -6.79 -6.05 7.00
CA CYS A 79 -6.38 -4.65 6.81
C CYS A 79 -5.47 -4.08 7.91
N LEU A 80 -5.35 -4.74 9.07
CA LEU A 80 -4.40 -4.33 10.13
C LEU A 80 -2.96 -4.43 9.64
N SER A 81 -2.68 -5.41 8.78
CA SER A 81 -1.38 -5.59 8.16
C SER A 81 -1.34 -4.91 6.80
N LEU A 82 -0.70 -3.75 6.74
CA LEU A 82 -0.49 -3.05 5.47
C LEU A 82 0.33 -3.88 4.48
N ILE A 83 1.29 -4.69 4.96
CA ILE A 83 2.10 -5.51 4.07
C ILE A 83 1.25 -6.53 3.30
N ARG A 84 0.23 -7.11 3.94
CA ARG A 84 -0.72 -8.01 3.29
C ARG A 84 -1.59 -7.27 2.29
N VAL A 85 -2.12 -6.11 2.69
CA VAL A 85 -2.92 -5.25 1.79
C VAL A 85 -2.14 -4.92 0.51
N PHE A 86 -0.86 -4.54 0.62
CA PHE A 86 -0.02 -4.26 -0.55
C PHE A 86 0.24 -5.49 -1.41
N ASN A 87 0.52 -6.64 -0.78
CA ASN A 87 0.75 -7.88 -1.50
C ASN A 87 -0.50 -8.33 -2.25
N ASP A 88 -1.68 -8.28 -1.61
CA ASP A 88 -2.96 -8.68 -2.19
C ASP A 88 -3.37 -7.78 -3.36
N VAL A 89 -3.19 -6.45 -3.21
CA VAL A 89 -3.47 -5.49 -4.29
C VAL A 89 -2.51 -5.68 -5.47
N THR A 90 -1.22 -5.88 -5.20
CA THR A 90 -0.22 -6.11 -6.24
C THR A 90 -0.46 -7.43 -6.97
N ALA A 91 -0.78 -8.50 -6.24
CA ALA A 91 -1.10 -9.80 -6.81
C ALA A 91 -2.34 -9.71 -7.72
N TRP A 92 -3.40 -9.02 -7.28
CA TRP A 92 -4.60 -8.80 -8.08
C TRP A 92 -4.34 -7.96 -9.35
N ILE A 93 -3.48 -6.93 -9.27
CA ILE A 93 -3.12 -6.11 -10.44
C ILE A 93 -2.34 -6.93 -11.47
N LEU A 94 -1.42 -7.77 -11.02
CA LEU A 94 -0.60 -8.60 -11.90
C LEU A 94 -1.43 -9.74 -12.52
N ASP A 95 -2.26 -10.40 -11.72
CA ASP A 95 -3.15 -11.47 -12.13
C ASP A 95 -4.60 -11.21 -11.67
N PRO A 96 -5.43 -10.59 -12.52
CA PRO A 96 -6.83 -10.30 -12.23
C PRO A 96 -7.72 -11.54 -12.10
N GLU A 97 -7.27 -12.71 -12.58
CA GLU A 97 -8.02 -13.97 -12.42
C GLU A 97 -7.86 -14.55 -11.01
N LEU A 98 -6.90 -14.04 -10.23
CA LEU A 98 -6.71 -14.40 -8.84
C LEU A 98 -7.90 -13.92 -8.01
N VAL A 99 -8.66 -14.87 -7.45
CA VAL A 99 -9.79 -14.59 -6.56
C VAL A 99 -9.26 -14.06 -5.24
N VAL A 100 -9.22 -12.74 -5.14
CA VAL A 100 -8.83 -12.01 -3.93
C VAL A 100 -10.10 -11.47 -3.27
N ASN A 101 -10.47 -12.03 -2.12
CA ASN A 101 -11.64 -11.58 -1.36
C ASN A 101 -11.54 -10.10 -0.99
N ASP A 102 -12.64 -9.36 -1.15
CA ASP A 102 -12.83 -7.98 -0.69
C ASP A 102 -11.75 -6.98 -1.14
N ILE A 103 -11.25 -7.12 -2.38
CA ILE A 103 -10.24 -6.22 -2.96
C ILE A 103 -10.64 -4.73 -2.91
N GLN A 104 -11.94 -4.44 -3.01
CA GLN A 104 -12.47 -3.07 -2.93
C GLN A 104 -12.12 -2.39 -1.61
N THR A 105 -12.27 -3.09 -0.49
CA THR A 105 -11.93 -2.56 0.85
C THR A 105 -10.45 -2.24 0.96
N ARG A 106 -9.59 -3.09 0.39
CA ARG A 106 -8.13 -2.90 0.35
C ARG A 106 -7.74 -1.68 -0.49
N LEU A 107 -8.36 -1.51 -1.66
CA LEU A 107 -8.15 -0.32 -2.50
C LEU A 107 -8.63 0.97 -1.82
N VAL A 108 -9.80 0.94 -1.18
CA VAL A 108 -10.33 2.07 -0.40
C VAL A 108 -9.39 2.42 0.75
N LEU A 109 -8.82 1.42 1.44
CA LEU A 109 -7.84 1.65 2.48
C LEU A 109 -6.60 2.38 1.95
N LEU A 110 -5.98 1.89 0.86
CA LEU A 110 -4.80 2.54 0.27
C LEU A 110 -5.09 3.97 -0.21
N ALA A 111 -6.26 4.20 -0.81
CA ALA A 111 -6.71 5.52 -1.21
C ALA A 111 -6.90 6.43 0.02
N SER A 112 -7.51 5.93 1.08
CA SER A 112 -7.74 6.67 2.32
C SER A 112 -6.42 7.06 3.01
N ILE A 113 -5.45 6.14 3.09
CA ILE A 113 -4.12 6.40 3.64
C ILE A 113 -3.42 7.49 2.84
N SER A 114 -3.46 7.41 1.51
CA SER A 114 -2.86 8.42 0.63
C SER A 114 -3.52 9.79 0.84
N ALA A 115 -4.85 9.84 0.84
CA ALA A 115 -5.62 11.08 0.99
C ALA A 115 -5.40 11.74 2.36
N VAL A 116 -5.46 10.95 3.45
CA VAL A 116 -5.20 11.45 4.81
C VAL A 116 -3.76 11.92 4.94
N SER A 117 -2.79 11.16 4.41
CA SER A 117 -1.38 11.53 4.46
C SER A 117 -1.10 12.83 3.74
N LEU A 118 -1.66 13.01 2.53
CA LEU A 118 -1.58 14.26 1.79
C LEU A 118 -2.26 15.41 2.53
N ALA A 119 -3.47 15.20 3.07
CA ALA A 119 -4.18 16.25 3.80
C ALA A 119 -3.38 16.76 5.03
N VAL A 120 -2.79 15.84 5.79
CA VAL A 120 -1.93 16.19 6.94
C VAL A 120 -0.67 16.93 6.48
N LEU A 121 -0.02 16.43 5.43
CA LEU A 121 1.18 17.04 4.84
C LEU A 121 0.89 18.47 4.37
N TYR A 122 -0.15 18.68 3.57
CA TYR A 122 -0.55 20.00 3.08
C TYR A 122 -0.88 20.95 4.23
N ARG A 123 -1.60 20.49 5.26
CA ARG A 123 -1.92 21.33 6.42
C ARG A 123 -0.66 21.79 7.17
N ARG A 124 0.37 20.96 7.23
CA ARG A 124 1.64 21.28 7.90
C ARG A 124 2.54 22.18 7.06
N VAL A 125 2.64 21.91 5.76
CA VAL A 125 3.49 22.66 4.83
C VAL A 125 2.90 24.04 4.52
N SER A 126 1.57 24.16 4.46
CA SER A 126 0.88 25.44 4.21
C SER A 126 0.63 26.27 5.47
N ALA A 127 1.01 25.80 6.65
CA ALA A 127 1.04 26.66 7.84
C ALA A 127 2.10 27.76 7.60
N PRO A 128 1.75 29.04 7.82
CA PRO A 128 2.55 30.16 7.34
C PRO A 128 3.96 30.08 7.93
N LEU A 129 4.97 30.12 7.06
CA LEU A 129 6.33 30.51 7.38
C LEU A 129 6.24 31.82 8.18
N GLN A 130 6.30 31.72 9.51
CA GLN A 130 6.57 32.88 10.34
C GLN A 130 8.04 33.23 10.08
N VAL A 131 8.24 34.17 9.16
CA VAL A 131 9.51 34.87 8.92
C VAL A 131 9.81 35.75 10.13
#